data_AF-A0A5C5YVG0-F1
#
_entry.id   AF-A0A5C5YVG0-F1
#
_cell.length_a   1.000
_cell.length_b   1.000
_cell.length_c   1.000
_cell.angle_alpha   90.00
_cell.angle_beta   90.00
_cell.angle_gamma   90.00
#
_symmetry.space_group_name_H-M   'P 1'
#
loop_
_entity.id
_entity.type
_entity.pdbx_description
1 polymer ?
#
loop_
_entity_poly.entity_id
_entity_poly.type
_entity_poly.pdbx_seq_one_letter_code
_entity_poly.pdbx_strand_id
1 'polypeptide(L)'
;MDMLLGILAMAVIGAGIVGWLWITVMAFSEGETLWGVGCLIISPLCLIYGFLNFHELKIPFFMLLIGIVGRIGLGLLAMGLG
;
A
#
# COMPACT_ATOMS: atom_id res chain seq x y z
N MET A 1 12.25 -14.33 -17.69
CA MET A 1 11.10 -14.40 -16.75
C MET A 1 11.44 -13.67 -15.46
N ASP A 2 12.63 -13.89 -14.91
CA ASP A 2 13.09 -13.30 -13.64
C ASP A 2 13.20 -11.77 -13.68
N MET A 3 13.68 -11.20 -14.80
CA MET A 3 13.73 -9.74 -14.97
C MET A 3 12.33 -9.11 -14.96
N LEU A 4 11.34 -9.74 -15.60
CA LEU A 4 9.95 -9.26 -15.62
C LEU A 4 9.34 -9.31 -14.22
N LEU A 5 9.52 -10.43 -13.51
CA LEU A 5 9.06 -10.58 -12.13
C LEU A 5 9.73 -9.57 -11.19
N GLY A 6 11.03 -9.30 -11.38
CA GLY A 6 11.77 -8.29 -10.62
C GLY A 6 11.25 -6.87 -10.86
N ILE A 7 11.02 -6.48 -12.12
CA ILE A 7 10.43 -5.17 -12.45
C ILE A 7 9.02 -5.05 -11.86
N LEU A 8 8.20 -6.10 -12.00
CA LEU A 8 6.86 -6.10 -11.44
C LEU A 8 6.92 -5.93 -9.92
N ALA A 9 7.76 -6.70 -9.23
CA ALA A 9 7.95 -6.60 -7.78
C ALA A 9 8.32 -5.19 -7.33
N MET A 10 9.27 -4.55 -8.01
CA MET A 10 9.66 -3.17 -7.72
C MET A 10 8.51 -2.19 -7.94
N ALA A 11 7.74 -2.34 -9.02
CA ALA A 11 6.59 -1.50 -9.30
C ALA A 11 5.49 -1.64 -8.23
N VAL A 12 5.16 -2.86 -7.82
CA VAL A 12 4.12 -3.08 -6.79
C VAL A 12 4.57 -2.55 -5.42
N ILE A 13 5.84 -2.77 -5.05
CA ILE A 13 6.42 -2.24 -3.82
C ILE A 13 6.39 -0.72 -3.82
N GLY A 14 6.84 -0.09 -4.91
CA GLY A 14 6.86 1.35 -5.07
C GLY A 14 5.47 1.96 -4.96
N ALA A 15 4.48 1.42 -5.69
CA ALA A 15 3.09 1.86 -5.59
C ALA A 15 2.55 1.72 -4.16
N GLY A 16 2.83 0.59 -3.51
CA GLY A 16 2.42 0.35 -2.12
C GLY A 16 2.99 1.36 -1.14
N ILE A 17 4.28 1.68 -1.23
CA ILE A 17 4.95 2.67 -0.37
C ILE A 17 4.36 4.06 -0.60
N VAL A 18 4.19 4.47 -1.87
CA VAL A 18 3.63 5.78 -2.19
C VAL A 18 2.19 5.91 -1.68
N GLY A 19 1.34 4.89 -1.88
CA GLY A 19 -0.03 4.89 -1.36
C GLY A 19 -0.08 4.97 0.17
N TRP A 20 0.77 4.20 0.85
CA TRP A 20 0.88 4.22 2.31
C TRP A 20 1.30 5.58 2.87
N LEU A 21 2.37 6.17 2.33
CA LEU A 21 2.86 7.46 2.78
C LEU A 21 1.86 8.58 2.48
N TRP A 22 1.19 8.54 1.33
CA TRP A 22 0.17 9.52 0.99
C TRP A 22 -0.96 9.50 2.03
N ILE A 23 -1.55 8.33 2.30
CA ILE A 23 -2.63 8.20 3.30
C ILE A 23 -2.16 8.70 4.68
N THR A 24 -0.94 8.32 5.07
CA THR A 24 -0.36 8.72 6.35
C THR A 24 -0.23 10.25 6.45
N VAL A 25 0.30 10.90 5.41
CA VAL A 25 0.45 12.36 5.37
C VAL A 25 -0.90 13.04 5.41
N MET A 26 -1.89 12.56 4.65
CA MET A 26 -3.25 13.10 4.67
C MET A 26 -3.88 13.03 6.07
N ALA A 27 -3.74 11.90 6.77
CA ALA A 27 -4.23 11.77 8.14
C ALA A 27 -3.62 12.82 9.09
N PHE A 28 -2.31 13.09 8.98
CA PHE A 28 -1.69 14.17 9.75
C PHE A 28 -2.15 15.56 9.29
N SER A 29 -2.35 15.78 8.00
CA SER A 29 -2.81 17.06 7.44
C SER A 29 -4.23 17.43 7.87
N GLU A 30 -5.09 16.44 8.10
CA GLU A 30 -6.46 16.64 8.60
C GLU A 30 -6.52 16.78 10.14
N GLY A 31 -5.39 16.70 10.84
CA GLY A 31 -5.31 16.77 12.30
C GLY A 31 -5.62 15.44 12.99
N GLU A 32 -5.89 14.37 12.24
CA GLU A 32 -6.19 13.02 12.73
C GLU A 32 -4.91 12.27 13.15
N THR A 33 -4.20 12.85 14.12
CA THR A 33 -2.86 12.43 14.55
C THR A 33 -2.80 10.95 14.97
N LEU A 34 -3.84 10.45 15.63
CA LEU A 34 -3.89 9.04 16.06
C LEU A 34 -3.95 8.09 14.86
N TRP A 35 -4.68 8.45 13.80
CA TRP A 35 -4.71 7.70 12.55
C TRP A 35 -3.39 7.78 11.82
N GLY A 36 -2.76 8.96 11.74
CA GLY A 36 -1.42 9.12 11.16
C GLY A 36 -0.37 8.25 11.86
N VAL A 37 -0.33 8.25 13.19
CA VAL A 37 0.58 7.40 13.97
C VAL A 37 0.24 5.92 13.80
N GLY A 38 -1.05 5.56 13.87
CA GLY A 38 -1.50 4.20 13.64
C GLY A 38 -1.09 3.67 12.28
N CYS A 39 -1.19 4.52 11.25
CA CYS A 39 -0.75 4.27 9.89
C CYS A 39 0.76 3.98 9.79
N LEU A 40 1.59 4.72 10.52
CA LEU A 40 3.04 4.53 10.53
C LEU A 40 3.46 3.21 11.18
N ILE A 41 2.81 2.84 12.29
CA ILE A 41 3.15 1.65 13.07
C ILE A 41 2.57 0.39 12.43
N ILE A 42 1.32 0.49 11.95
CA ILE A 42 0.54 -0.63 11.43
C ILE A 42 0.11 -0.27 10.01
N SER A 43 0.98 -0.52 9.02
CA SER A 43 0.71 -0.14 7.63
C SER A 43 -0.62 -0.69 7.05
N PRO A 44 -1.14 -1.87 7.43
CA PRO A 44 -2.48 -2.31 7.02
C PRO A 44 -3.62 -1.42 7.56
N LEU A 45 -3.43 -0.73 8.69
CA LEU A 45 -4.42 0.17 9.26
C LEU A 45 -4.74 1.34 8.33
N CYS A 46 -3.79 1.74 7.46
CA CYS A 46 -4.04 2.77 6.45
C CYS A 46 -5.07 2.37 5.40
N LEU A 47 -5.28 1.08 5.16
CA LEU A 47 -6.39 0.65 4.30
C LEU A 47 -7.73 0.96 4.96
N ILE A 48 -7.84 0.80 6.28
CA ILE A 48 -9.07 1.12 7.01
C ILE A 48 -9.32 2.63 6.95
N TYR A 49 -8.31 3.45 7.28
CA TYR A 49 -8.43 4.90 7.16
C TYR A 49 -8.78 5.35 5.73
N GLY A 50 -8.04 4.84 4.74
CA GLY A 50 -8.28 5.14 3.33
C GLY A 50 -9.67 4.72 2.85
N PHE A 51 -10.25 3.66 3.42
CA PHE A 51 -11.61 3.25 3.13
C PHE A 51 -12.67 4.13 3.82
N LEU A 52 -12.43 4.58 5.05
CA LEU A 52 -13.32 5.51 5.73
C LEU A 52 -13.36 6.87 5.02
N ASN A 53 -12.21 7.31 4.47
CA ASN A 53 -12.05 8.57 3.73
C ASN A 53 -11.92 8.33 2.20
N PHE A 54 -12.66 7.34 1.68
CA PHE A 54 -12.46 6.83 0.32
C PHE A 54 -12.69 7.86 -0.79
N HIS A 55 -13.58 8.84 -0.58
CA HIS A 55 -13.86 9.84 -1.58
C HIS A 55 -12.59 10.61 -1.99
N GLU A 56 -11.75 10.93 -1.01
CA GLU A 56 -10.52 11.69 -1.20
C GLU A 56 -9.31 10.77 -1.41
N LEU A 57 -9.30 9.62 -0.74
CA LEU A 57 -8.16 8.70 -0.70
C LEU A 57 -8.25 7.52 -1.66
N LYS A 58 -9.21 7.48 -2.60
CA LYS A 58 -9.37 6.37 -3.54
C LYS A 58 -8.07 5.97 -4.26
N ILE A 59 -7.32 6.97 -4.76
CA ILE A 59 -6.09 6.73 -5.51
C ILE A 59 -5.04 6.09 -4.60
N PRO A 60 -4.62 6.72 -3.49
CA PRO A 60 -3.60 6.14 -2.64
C PRO A 60 -4.08 4.85 -1.94
N PHE A 61 -5.39 4.68 -1.70
CA PHE A 61 -5.97 3.41 -1.23
C PHE A 61 -5.71 2.27 -2.21
N PHE A 62 -6.04 2.44 -3.51
CA PHE A 62 -5.78 1.41 -4.51
C PHE A 62 -4.29 1.17 -4.74
N MET A 63 -3.45 2.20 -4.65
CA MET A 63 -2.00 2.04 -4.72
C MET A 63 -1.47 1.15 -3.59
N LEU A 64 -1.93 1.37 -2.35
CA LEU A 64 -1.59 0.54 -1.21
C LEU A 64 -2.12 -0.88 -1.34
N LEU A 65 -3.39 -1.03 -1.75
CA LEU A 65 -4.06 -2.32 -1.93
C LEU A 65 -3.36 -3.18 -2.99
N ILE A 66 -3.08 -2.61 -4.17
CA ILE A 66 -2.31 -3.29 -5.22
C ILE A 66 -0.92 -3.65 -4.69
N GLY A 67 -0.27 -2.73 -3.96
CA GLY A 67 1.00 -2.97 -3.29
C GLY A 67 1.01 -4.23 -2.41
N ILE A 68 -0.05 -4.44 -1.62
CA ILE A 68 -0.17 -5.59 -0.71
C ILE A 68 -0.53 -6.86 -1.49
N VAL A 69 -1.59 -6.80 -2.31
CA VAL A 69 -2.08 -7.97 -3.06
C VAL A 69 -1.03 -8.46 -4.06
N GLY A 70 -0.37 -7.56 -4.77
CA GLY A 70 0.65 -7.92 -5.74
C GLY A 70 1.91 -8.52 -5.11
N ARG A 71 2.29 -8.10 -3.89
CA ARG A 71 3.38 -8.74 -3.14
C ARG A 71 3.04 -10.19 -2.76
N ILE A 72 1.81 -10.44 -2.30
CA ILE A 72 1.34 -11.80 -1.97
C ILE A 72 1.30 -12.64 -3.25
N GLY A 73 0.68 -12.14 -4.32
CA GLY A 73 0.56 -12.85 -5.59
C GLY A 73 1.92 -13.19 -6.20
N LEU A 74 2.86 -12.24 -6.21
CA LEU A 74 4.23 -12.47 -6.68
C LEU A 74 4.98 -13.49 -5.83
N GLY A 75 4.81 -13.45 -4.50
CA GLY A 75 5.42 -14.43 -3.59
C GLY A 75 4.92 -15.85 -3.86
N LEU A 76 3.60 -16.01 -4.05
CA LEU A 76 3.00 -17.30 -4.39
C LEU A 76 3.47 -17.81 -5.75
N LEU A 77 3.56 -16.94 -6.76
CA LEU A 77 4.08 -17.30 -8.08
C LEU A 77 5.55 -17.73 -8.00
N ALA A 78 6.38 -17.02 -7.23
CA ALA A 78 7.78 -17.38 -7.05
C ALA A 78 7.95 -18.74 -6.36
N MET A 79 7.08 -19.06 -5.38
CA MET A 79 7.09 -20.37 -4.70
C MET A 79 6.61 -21.52 -5.60
N GLY A 80 5.61 -21.27 -6.46
CA GLY A 80 5.09 -22.28 -7.39
C GLY A 80 5.96 -22.53 -8.62
N LEU A 81 6.89 -21.61 -8.92
CA LEU A 81 7.87 -21.73 -10.00
C LEU A 81 9.25 -22.22 -9.51
N GLY A 82 9.42 -22.42 -8.20
CA GLY A 82 10.66 -22.87 -7.56
C GLY A 82 10.78 -24.37 -7.42
#